data_AF-A0A7C6NER9-F1
#
_entry.id   AF-A0A7C6NER9-F1
#
_cell.length_a   1.000
_cell.length_b   1.000
_cell.length_c   1.000
_cell.angle_alpha   90.00
_cell.angle_beta   90.00
_cell.angle_gamma   90.00
#
_symmetry.space_group_name_H-M   'P 1'
#
loop_
_entity.id
_entity.type
_entity.pdbx_description
1 polymer ?
#
loop_
_entity_poly.entity_id
_entity_poly.type
_entity_poly.pdbx_seq_one_letter_code
_entity_poly.pdbx_strand_id
1 'polypeptide(L)' 'MGVERFYYQSTINEFLQKGDEEILGTIVARHDFSSLELTQRKAWGAQITILRKVLATLPDGLIVFEYIIVKSIMLV' A
#
# COMPACT_ATOMS: atom_id res chain seq x y z
N MET A 1 17.16 16.03 -6.52
CA MET A 1 16.67 15.10 -5.48
C MET A 1 15.24 14.76 -5.84
N GLY A 2 14.99 13.55 -6.33
CA GLY A 2 13.64 13.14 -6.73
C GLY A 2 12.79 12.89 -5.48
N VAL A 3 11.66 13.56 -5.37
CA VAL A 3 10.64 13.23 -4.35
C VAL A 3 10.17 11.80 -4.64
N GLU A 4 10.38 10.88 -3.69
CA GLU A 4 9.78 9.55 -3.76
C GLU A 4 8.26 9.71 -3.75
N ARG A 5 7.59 9.32 -4.83
CA ARG A 5 6.14 9.51 -5.01
C ARG A 5 5.31 8.35 -4.42
N PHE A 6 5.91 7.50 -3.59
CA PHE A 6 5.27 6.30 -3.04
C PHE A 6 5.39 6.21 -1.51
N TYR A 7 4.31 5.74 -0.88
CA TYR A 7 4.24 5.42 0.53
C TYR A 7 4.77 4.02 0.85
N TYR A 8 4.61 3.09 -0.08
CA TYR A 8 5.07 1.71 0.10
C TYR A 8 5.45 1.12 -1.25
N GLN A 9 6.55 0.38 -1.27
CA GLN A 9 6.98 -0.41 -2.41
C GLN A 9 7.58 -1.72 -1.87
N SER A 10 7.19 -2.84 -2.45
CA SER A 10 7.82 -4.13 -2.19
C SER A 10 7.60 -5.07 -3.38
N THR A 11 8.28 -6.21 -3.37
CA THR A 11 7.84 -7.35 -4.19
C THR A 11 6.50 -7.87 -3.68
N ILE A 12 5.72 -8.53 -4.54
CA ILE A 12 4.47 -9.18 -4.13
C ILE A 12 4.75 -10.27 -3.09
N ASN A 13 5.83 -11.04 -3.24
CA ASN A 13 6.20 -12.07 -2.28
C ASN A 13 6.45 -11.49 -0.87
N GLU A 14 7.23 -10.41 -0.77
CA GLU A 14 7.44 -9.72 0.51
C GLU A 14 6.14 -9.12 1.06
N PHE A 15 5.29 -8.56 0.20
CA PHE A 15 3.98 -8.04 0.60
C PHE A 15 3.08 -9.13 1.19
N LEU A 16 3.06 -10.32 0.58
CA LEU A 16 2.27 -11.46 1.03
C LEU A 16 2.79 -12.06 2.35
N GLN A 17 4.09 -11.92 2.64
CA GLN A 17 4.70 -12.38 3.89
C GLN A 17 4.53 -11.41 5.06
N LYS A 18 4.34 -10.11 4.78
CA LYS A 18 4.14 -9.09 5.80
C LYS A 18 2.71 -9.10 6.37
N GLY A 19 2.58 -8.60 7.59
CA GLY A 19 1.28 -8.40 8.23
C GLY A 19 0.57 -7.16 7.69
N ASP A 20 -0.75 -7.20 7.59
CA ASP A 20 -1.57 -6.07 7.09
C ASP A 20 -1.34 -4.80 7.93
N GLU A 21 -1.17 -4.95 9.24
CA GLU A 21 -0.89 -3.83 10.17
C GLU A 21 0.52 -3.24 9.97
N GLU A 22 1.51 -4.05 9.59
CA GLU A 22 2.87 -3.60 9.30
C GLU A 22 2.89 -2.74 8.02
N ILE A 23 2.19 -3.21 6.98
CA ILE A 23 2.05 -2.49 5.71
C ILE A 23 1.29 -1.19 5.93
N LEU A 24 0.16 -1.25 6.64
CA LEU A 24 -0.64 -0.07 6.97
C LEU A 24 0.15 0.93 7.81
N GLY A 25 0.93 0.46 8.79
CA GLY A 25 1.80 1.29 9.60
C GLY A 25 2.84 2.04 8.76
N THR A 26 3.42 1.36 7.76
CA THR A 26 4.39 1.97 6.83
C THR A 26 3.74 3.06 5.97
N ILE A 27 2.53 2.81 5.46
CA ILE A 27 1.78 3.79 4.65
C ILE A 27 1.41 5.02 5.49
N VAL A 28 0.88 4.80 6.70
CA VAL A 28 0.45 5.88 7.60
C VAL A 28 1.64 6.69 8.11
N ALA A 29 2.77 6.06 8.42
CA ALA A 29 3.95 6.75 8.93
C ALA A 29 4.59 7.71 7.91
N ARG A 30 4.41 7.45 6.61
CA ARG A 30 4.90 8.31 5.51
C ARG A 30 3.88 9.36 5.07
N HIS A 31 2.65 9.32 5.58
CA HIS A 31 1.65 10.34 5.28
C HIS A 31 1.82 11.53 6.23
N ASP A 32 1.96 12.74 5.67
CA ASP A 32 2.02 13.95 6.48
C ASP A 32 0.77 14.03 7.38
N PHE A 33 1.01 14.14 8.69
CA PHE A 33 0.04 13.99 9.77
C PHE A 33 -1.12 15.01 9.78
N SER A 34 -1.19 15.90 8.78
CA SER A 34 -2.06 17.08 8.80
C SER A 34 -3.52 16.80 8.40
N SER A 35 -3.85 15.63 7.84
CA SER A 35 -5.25 15.29 7.50
C SER A 35 -5.50 13.78 7.38
N LEU A 36 -4.94 12.97 8.28
CA LEU A 36 -5.21 11.53 8.31
C LEU A 36 -6.66 11.25 8.75
N GLU A 37 -7.60 11.41 7.83
CA GLU A 37 -9.00 11.06 8.01
C GLU A 37 -9.08 9.56 8.32
N LEU A 38 -9.73 9.17 9.42
CA LEU A 38 -9.97 7.77 9.82
C LEU A 38 -10.50 6.92 8.66
N THR A 39 -11.25 7.54 7.75
CA THR A 39 -11.76 6.98 6.50
C THR A 39 -10.65 6.48 5.56
N GLN A 40 -9.55 7.22 5.39
CA GLN A 40 -8.43 6.80 4.53
C GLN A 40 -7.71 5.58 5.10
N ARG A 41 -7.43 5.57 6.42
CA ARG A 41 -6.82 4.43 7.08
C ARG A 41 -7.66 3.15 6.92
N LYS A 42 -8.98 3.27 7.08
CA LYS A 42 -9.91 2.15 6.86
C LYS A 42 -9.91 1.70 5.39
N ALA A 43 -9.87 2.64 4.44
CA ALA A 43 -9.81 2.33 3.02
C ALA A 43 -8.53 1.56 2.64
N TRP A 44 -7.36 2.00 3.12
CA TRP A 44 -6.11 1.28 2.90
C TRP A 44 -6.11 -0.11 3.53
N GLY A 45 -6.63 -0.25 4.75
CA GLY A 45 -6.79 -1.57 5.37
C GLY A 45 -7.61 -2.53 4.51
N ALA A 46 -8.78 -2.09 4.03
CA ALA A 46 -9.61 -2.89 3.14
C ALA A 46 -8.89 -3.23 1.81
N GLN A 47 -8.18 -2.26 1.23
CA GLN A 47 -7.42 -2.43 0.00
C GLN A 47 -6.29 -3.45 0.15
N ILE A 48 -5.52 -3.41 1.25
CA ILE A 48 -4.46 -4.39 1.55
C ILE A 48 -5.05 -5.80 1.61
N THR A 49 -6.16 -5.97 2.35
CA THR A 49 -6.82 -7.28 2.46
C THR A 49 -7.32 -7.80 1.10
N ILE A 50 -7.87 -6.94 0.24
CA ILE A 50 -8.30 -7.33 -1.12
C ILE A 50 -7.09 -7.72 -1.96
N LEU A 51 -6.03 -6.91 -1.93
CA LEU A 51 -4.83 -7.13 -2.73
C LEU A 51 -4.13 -8.43 -2.37
N ARG A 52 -4.05 -8.78 -1.08
CA ARG A 52 -3.48 -10.07 -0.67
C ARG A 52 -4.20 -11.24 -1.30
N LYS A 53 -5.53 -11.19 -1.37
CA LYS A 53 -6.33 -12.27 -1.98
C LYS A 53 -6.09 -12.38 -3.48
N VAL A 54 -6.03 -11.24 -4.17
CA VAL A 54 -5.84 -11.20 -5.63
C VAL A 54 -4.40 -11.56 -6.02
N LEU A 55 -3.41 -11.07 -5.27
CA LEU A 55 -2.00 -11.26 -5.58
C LEU A 55 -1.44 -12.59 -5.08
N ALA A 56 -2.15 -13.32 -4.20
CA ALA A 56 -1.78 -14.68 -3.83
C ALA A 56 -1.71 -15.64 -5.03
N THR A 57 -2.43 -15.34 -6.12
CA THR A 57 -2.37 -16.13 -7.36
C THR A 57 -1.33 -15.62 -8.36
N LEU A 58 -0.64 -14.51 -8.05
CA LEU A 58 0.35 -13.84 -8.91
C LEU A 58 1.54 -13.36 -8.06
N PRO A 59 2.37 -14.27 -7.51
CA PRO A 59 3.41 -13.92 -6.54
C PRO A 59 4.61 -13.17 -7.14
N ASP A 60 4.78 -13.22 -8.46
CA ASP A 60 5.88 -12.57 -9.17
C ASP A 60 5.44 -11.18 -9.65
N GLY A 61 6.02 -10.13 -9.07
CA GLY A 61 5.76 -8.74 -9.45
C GLY A 61 6.10 -7.73 -8.37
N LEU A 62 5.87 -6.45 -8.66
CA LEU A 62 6.02 -5.34 -7.72
C LEU A 62 4.66 -4.73 -7.37
N ILE A 63 4.54 -4.28 -6.12
CA ILE A 63 3.41 -3.51 -5.63
C ILE A 63 3.90 -2.14 -5.15
N VAL A 64 3.19 -1.08 -5.56
CA VAL A 64 3.50 0.30 -5.19
C VAL A 64 2.22 1.01 -4.74
N PHE A 65 2.27 1.69 -3.57
CA PHE A 65 1.22 2.59 -3.09
C PHE A 65 1.70 4.03 -3.24
N GLU A 66 1.03 4.86 -4.06
CA GLU A 66 1.45 6.23 -4.42
C GLU A 66 0.77 7.37 -3.62
N TYR A 67 1.39 8.58 -3.60
CA TYR A 67 1.04 9.74 -2.76
C TYR A 67 -0.32 10.41 -3.07
N ILE A 68 -0.93 10.21 -4.26
CA ILE A 68 -2.18 10.94 -4.62
C ILE A 68 -3.25 10.03 -5.26
N ILE A 69 -4.15 9.57 -4.37
CA ILE A 69 -5.63 9.65 -4.41
C ILE A 69 -6.43 8.92 -5.52
N VAL A 70 -7.30 8.00 -5.04
CA VAL A 70 -8.52 7.42 -5.67
C VAL A 70 -8.29 6.47 -6.86
N LYS A 71 -8.52 5.17 -6.56
CA LYS A 71 -8.81 4.05 -7.48
C LYS A 71 -7.70 3.38 -8.29
N SER A 72 -6.48 3.89 -8.42
CA SER A 72 -5.50 3.22 -9.29
C SER A 72 -4.34 2.57 -8.54
N ILE A 73 -4.28 1.24 -8.61
CA ILE A 73 -3.08 0.44 -8.28
C ILE A 73 -2.39 0.15 -9.61
N MET A 74 -1.12 0.50 -9.74
CA MET A 74 -0.31 0.11 -10.90
C MET A 74 0.39 -1.20 -10.56
N LEU A 75 -0.01 -2.29 -11.24
CA LEU A 75 0.80 -3.51 -11.31
C LEU A 75 1.79 -3.30 -12.45
N VAL A 76 3.10 -3.30 -12.13
CA VAL A 76 4.19 -3.22 -13.11
C VAL A 76 4.93 -4.55 -13.12
#